data_AF-A0A0W0VI66-F1
#
_entry.id   AF-A0A0W0VI66-F1
#
_cell.length_a   1.000
_cell.length_b   1.000
_cell.length_c   1.000
_cell.angle_alpha   90.00
_cell.angle_beta   90.00
_cell.angle_gamma   90.00
#
_symmetry.space_group_name_H-M   'P 1'
#
loop_
_entity.id
_entity.type
_entity.pdbx_description
1 polymer ?
#
loop_
_entity_poly.entity_id
_entity_poly.type
_entity_poly.pdbx_seq_one_letter_code
_entity_poly.pdbx_strand_id
1 'polypeptide(L)' 'MGLLFTLILDRFNDIGQQLRALLLIGFLGGYTTFSSFSIETINLYESGDWLGASLNILLSITMCIVLTWLGMVLGRQL' A
#
# COMPACT_ATOMS: atom_id res chain seq x y z
N MET A 1 -3.30 4.24 1.50
CA MET A 1 -3.70 3.56 2.75
C MET A 1 -3.56 4.44 3.97
N GLY A 2 -2.36 4.95 4.29
CA GLY A 2 -2.10 5.64 5.57
C GLY A 2 -3.01 6.82 5.92
N LEU A 3 -3.29 7.71 4.96
CA LEU A 3 -4.16 8.88 5.21
C LEU A 3 -5.59 8.48 5.53
N LEU A 4 -6.18 7.59 4.74
CA LEU A 4 -7.53 7.10 4.96
C LEU A 4 -7.63 6.24 6.22
N PHE A 5 -6.60 5.44 6.51
CA PHE A 5 -6.52 4.68 7.76
C PHE A 5 -6.58 5.61 8.98
N THR A 6 -5.79 6.70 8.98
CA THR A 6 -5.81 7.67 10.07
C THR A 6 -7.13 8.43 10.15
N LEU A 7 -7.68 8.93 9.04
CA LEU A 7 -8.97 9.63 9.07
C LEU A 7 -10.13 8.72 9.54
N ILE A 8 -10.16 7.46 9.12
CA ILE A 8 -11.24 6.53 9.45
C ILE A 8 -11.12 6.02 10.90
N LEU A 9 -9.90 5.81 11.41
CA LEU A 9 -9.71 5.31 12.77
C LEU A 9 -9.72 6.41 13.84
N ASP A 10 -9.15 7.57 13.54
CA ASP A 10 -8.94 8.66 14.52
C ASP A 10 -10.13 9.62 14.56
N ARG A 11 -10.68 9.99 13.39
CA ARG A 11 -11.75 10.99 13.29
C ARG A 11 -13.16 10.40 13.31
N PHE A 12 -13.34 9.25 12.66
CA PHE A 12 -14.65 8.65 12.45
C PHE A 12 -14.78 7.30 13.14
N ASN A 13 -14.78 7.32 14.48
CA ASN A 13 -14.92 6.10 15.27
C ASN A 13 -16.28 5.39 15.04
N ASP A 14 -17.32 6.16 14.69
CA ASP A 14 -18.69 5.68 14.42
C ASP A 14 -18.92 5.14 12.99
N ILE A 15 -17.91 5.13 12.11
CA ILE A 15 -18.07 4.48 10.81
C ILE A 15 -18.17 2.97 11.03
N GLY A 16 -19.32 2.40 10.67
CA GLY A 16 -19.60 0.98 10.78
C GLY A 16 -18.50 0.10 10.18
N GLN A 17 -18.19 -1.01 10.85
CA GLN A 17 -17.08 -1.92 10.52
C GLN A 17 -17.09 -2.42 9.07
N GLN A 18 -18.28 -2.52 8.46
CA GLN A 18 -18.48 -2.89 7.06
C GLN A 18 -17.97 -1.82 6.08
N LEU A 19 -18.22 -0.54 6.36
CA LEU A 19 -17.76 0.56 5.50
C LEU A 19 -16.23 0.74 5.60
N ARG A 20 -15.65 0.50 6.80
CA ARG A 20 -14.20 0.42 6.97
C ARG A 20 -13.59 -0.66 6.10
N ALA A 21 -14.17 -1.87 6.11
CA ALA A 21 -13.72 -2.97 5.29
C ALA A 21 -13.87 -2.67 3.78
N LEU A 22 -14.99 -2.10 3.35
CA LEU A 22 -15.21 -1.74 1.95
C LEU A 22 -14.17 -0.73 1.45
N LEU A 23 -13.85 0.30 2.23
CA LEU A 23 -12.88 1.32 1.83
C LEU A 23 -11.44 0.80 1.90
N LEU A 24 -11.02 0.22 3.03
CA LEU A 24 -9.62 -0.19 3.21
C LEU A 24 -9.28 -1.46 2.43
N ILE A 25 -10.16 -2.47 2.47
CA ILE A 25 -9.90 -3.79 1.86
C ILE A 25 -10.44 -3.83 0.44
N GLY A 26 -11.66 -3.33 0.20
CA GLY A 26 -12.29 -3.35 -1.11
C GLY A 26 -11.67 -2.34 -2.08
N PHE A 27 -11.89 -1.05 -1.84
CA PHE A 27 -11.47 0.01 -2.75
C PHE A 27 -9.95 0.13 -2.80
N LEU A 28 -9.30 0.41 -1.67
CA LEU A 28 -7.86 0.60 -1.70
C LEU A 28 -7.10 -0.71 -1.94
N GLY A 29 -7.61 -1.85 -1.45
CA GLY A 29 -7.01 -3.15 -1.74
C GLY A 29 -7.08 -3.52 -3.22
N GLY A 30 -8.17 -3.17 -3.91
CA GLY A 30 -8.29 -3.35 -5.36
C GLY A 30 -7.34 -2.47 -6.19
N TYR A 31 -6.92 -1.32 -5.65
CA TYR A 31 -5.91 -0.46 -6.30
C TYR A 31 -4.47 -0.95 -6.09
N THR A 32 -4.19 -1.75 -5.06
CA THR A 32 -2.83 -2.25 -4.74
C THR A 32 -2.71 -3.75 -5.02
N THR A 33 -2.20 -4.11 -6.19
CA THR A 33 -2.11 -5.50 -6.65
C THR A 33 -0.73 -6.12 -6.38
N PHE A 34 -0.57 -6.82 -5.25
CA PHE A 34 0.69 -7.49 -4.90
C PHE A 34 1.07 -8.64 -5.87
N SER A 35 0.08 -9.28 -6.50
CA SER A 35 0.32 -10.38 -7.44
C SER A 35 1.07 -9.93 -8.69
N SER A 36 0.74 -8.76 -9.24
CA SER A 36 1.45 -8.18 -10.40
C SER A 36 2.91 -7.89 -10.08
N PHE A 37 3.17 -7.26 -8.92
CA PHE A 37 4.54 -7.01 -8.43
C PHE A 37 5.36 -8.31 -8.32
N SER A 38 4.75 -9.39 -7.80
CA SER A 38 5.44 -10.67 -7.63
C SER A 38 5.78 -11.34 -8.97
N ILE A 39 4.85 -11.34 -9.94
CA ILE A 39 5.09 -11.89 -11.28
C ILE A 39 6.19 -11.11 -12.00
N GLU A 40 6.16 -9.78 -11.92
CA GLU A 40 7.17 -8.94 -12.56
C GLU A 40 8.56 -9.13 -11.95
N THR A 41 8.63 -9.26 -10.63
CA THR A 41 9.88 -9.58 -9.92
C THR A 41 10.43 -10.94 -10.35
N ILE A 42 9.57 -11.95 -10.50
CA ILE A 42 9.98 -13.28 -10.97
C ILE A 42 10.44 -13.22 -12.44
N ASN A 43 9.76 -12.48 -13.31
CA ASN A 43 10.20 -12.32 -14.70
C ASN A 43 11.58 -11.65 -14.81
N LEU A 44 11.87 -10.64 -13.98
CA LEU A 44 13.19 -10.02 -13.90
C LEU A 44 14.25 -11.00 -13.37
N TYR A 45 13.88 -11.82 -12.39
CA TYR A 45 14.73 -12.88 -11.84
C TYR A 45 15.04 -13.97 -12.90
N GLU A 46 14.04 -14.45 -13.64
CA GLU A 46 14.20 -15.47 -14.69
C GLU A 46 14.94 -14.96 -15.93
N SER A 47 14.81 -13.67 -16.27
CA SER A 47 15.57 -13.05 -17.35
C SER A 47 17.05 -12.81 -17.02
N GLY A 48 17.48 -13.11 -15.79
CA GLY A 48 18.86 -12.93 -15.32
C GLY A 48 19.19 -11.49 -14.90
N ASP A 49 18.22 -10.59 -14.91
CA ASP A 49 18.37 -9.21 -14.43
C ASP A 49 18.15 -9.14 -12.90
N TRP A 50 19.12 -9.68 -12.17
CA TRP A 50 19.14 -9.67 -10.70
C TRP A 50 19.08 -8.26 -10.11
N LEU A 51 19.67 -7.28 -10.81
CA LEU A 51 19.71 -5.89 -10.36
C LEU A 51 18.32 -5.26 -10.47
N GLY A 52 17.66 -5.45 -11.61
CA GLY A 52 16.28 -5.01 -11.83
C GLY A 52 15.31 -5.65 -10.83
N ALA A 53 15.41 -6.96 -10.60
CA ALA A 53 14.59 -7.65 -9.60
C ALA A 53 14.80 -7.09 -8.19
N SER A 54 16.06 -6.91 -7.78
CA SER A 54 16.40 -6.39 -6.45
C SER A 54 15.94 -4.95 -6.25
N LEU A 55 16.12 -4.10 -7.28
CA LEU A 55 15.65 -2.72 -7.26
C LEU A 55 14.13 -2.65 -7.20
N ASN A 56 13.43 -3.48 -7.95
CA ASN A 56 11.97 -3.51 -7.95
C ASN A 56 11.44 -3.86 -6.54
N ILE A 57 12.00 -4.89 -5.90
CA ILE A 57 11.65 -5.25 -4.52
C ILE A 57 11.92 -4.09 -3.56
N LEU A 58 13.16 -3.56 -3.56
CA LEU A 58 13.58 -2.56 -2.59
C LEU A 58 12.83 -1.24 -2.77
N LEU A 59 12.72 -0.72 -3.99
CA LEU A 59 11.97 0.51 -4.25
C LEU A 59 10.50 0.34 -3.90
N SER A 60 9.87 -0.74 -4.36
CA SER A 60 8.43 -0.94 -4.16
C SER A 60 8.08 -1.00 -2.67
N ILE A 61 8.82 -1.79 -1.88
CA ILE A 61 8.60 -1.89 -0.44
C ILE A 61 8.88 -0.55 0.25
N THR A 62 10.01 0.08 -0.06
CA THR A 62 10.41 1.34 0.58
C THR A 62 9.42 2.47 0.27
N MET A 63 9.02 2.63 -1.00
CA MET A 63 8.00 3.60 -1.40
C MET A 63 6.67 3.33 -0.71
N CYS A 64 6.23 2.06 -0.66
CA CYS A 64 4.96 1.72 -0.02
C CYS A 64 4.95 2.12 1.46
N ILE A 65 6.03 1.84 2.19
CA ILE A 65 6.17 2.20 3.60
C ILE A 65 6.22 3.72 3.77
N VAL A 66 7.06 4.42 2.99
CA VAL A 66 7.24 5.88 3.09
C VAL A 66 5.94 6.61 2.75
N LEU A 67 5.26 6.25 1.66
CA LEU A 67 3.99 6.87 1.26
C LEU A 67 2.89 6.59 2.28
N THR A 68 2.86 5.38 2.85
CA THR A 68 1.89 5.06 3.92
C THR A 68 2.18 5.88 5.17
N TRP A 69 3.45 5.99 5.57
CA TRP A 69 3.86 6.79 6.73
C TRP A 69 3.55 8.28 6.53
N LEU A 70 3.90 8.86 5.38
CA LEU A 70 3.56 10.24 5.02
C LEU A 70 2.05 10.46 5.06
N GLY A 71 1.27 9.53 4.50
CA GLY A 71 -0.19 9.59 4.56
C GLY A 71 -0.71 9.62 6.00
N MET A 72 -0.15 8.80 6.90
CA MET A 72 -0.53 8.82 8.31
C MET A 72 -0.15 10.12 9.00
N VAL A 73 1.05 10.66 8.76
CA VAL A 73 1.50 11.92 9.36
C VAL A 73 0.60 13.08 8.92
N LEU A 74 0.32 13.18 7.62
CA LEU A 74 -0.58 14.19 7.07
C LEU A 74 -2.01 14.03 7.61
N GLY A 75 -2.50 12.79 7.70
CA GLY A 75 -3.83 12.49 8.24
C GLY A 75 -3.98 12.83 9.74
N ARG A 76 -2.88 12.88 10.50
CA ARG A 76 -2.89 13.33 11.91
C ARG A 76 -2.86 14.84 12.08
N GLN A 77 -2.41 15.57 11.06
CA GLN A 77 -2.33 17.03 11.09
C GLN A 77 -3.62 17.71 10.60
N LEU A 78 -4.52 16.94 9.98
CA LEU A 78 -5.87 17.33 9.54
C LEU A 78 -6.92 17.02 10.60
#